data_AF-A0A8W8JC90-F1
#
_entry.id   AF-A0A8W8JC90-F1
#
_cell.length_a   1.000
_cell.length_b   1.000
_cell.length_c   1.000
_cell.angle_alpha   90.00
_cell.angle_beta   90.00
_cell.angle_gamma   90.00
#
_symmetry.space_group_name_H-M   'P 1'
#
loop_
_entity.id
_entity.type
_entity.pdbx_description
1 polymer ?
#
loop_
_entity_poly.entity_id
_entity_poly.type
_entity_poly.pdbx_seq_one_letter_code
_entity_poly.pdbx_strand_id
1 'polypeptide(L)'
;MDTVKDVWDCLDIMEKRLLDSELFSFLKTVYTTDERLLEIIDDFAKRSASAEATGGQSIEETRSQEVAEHVHQRTNLDTENETTSQLQSQLSAYEIGKQADSLRELFTMFGYEIGLHENKTCQEIMHLLDEVRKKDHKDNGALIVCILSHGYLNTVTGACSEDLGIDEIMIPFRADCCPSLSGKPKLFIFQICQGQRTQPIVFHPTNAVVKAEGDYNMTQDKAEVTDSPTLPRGPFLAEADFLIAFATMRGYASYRNENGSYFIQSLVDLLRKRSPSEDVVSILVEVNHDVSQKIGKTEEGRYVAQIPESIIRLTKKFFLHPMNSKA
;
A
#
# COMPACT_ATOMS: atom_id res chain seq x y z
N MET A 1 19.76 -10.13 44.97
CA MET A 1 18.92 -11.08 44.20
C MET A 1 17.51 -10.63 44.47
N ASP A 2 16.90 -9.94 43.51
CA ASP A 2 15.52 -9.48 43.67
C ASP A 2 14.63 -10.71 43.69
N THR A 3 13.90 -10.89 44.79
CA THR A 3 12.95 -12.00 44.94
C THR A 3 11.73 -11.68 44.11
N VAL A 4 11.64 -12.32 42.94
CA VAL A 4 10.47 -12.30 42.07
C VAL A 4 9.27 -12.84 42.85
N LYS A 5 8.23 -12.03 43.05
CA LYS A 5 7.02 -12.44 43.78
C LYS A 5 5.88 -12.80 42.84
N ASP A 6 5.84 -12.20 41.66
CA ASP A 6 4.86 -12.55 40.63
C ASP A 6 5.38 -12.29 39.20
N VAL A 7 4.51 -12.54 38.22
CA VAL A 7 4.82 -12.40 36.79
C VAL A 7 5.10 -10.94 36.40
N TRP A 8 4.58 -9.97 37.15
CA TRP A 8 4.78 -8.55 36.88
C TRP A 8 6.16 -8.09 37.35
N ASP A 9 6.65 -8.62 38.48
CA ASP A 9 8.04 -8.42 38.87
C ASP A 9 9.02 -8.95 37.80
N CYS A 10 8.68 -10.06 37.13
CA CYS A 10 9.47 -10.55 36.00
C CYS A 10 9.48 -9.56 34.84
N LEU A 11 8.32 -9.02 34.45
CA LEU A 11 8.18 -8.11 33.33
C LEU A 11 8.93 -6.78 33.58
N ASP A 12 8.81 -6.22 34.77
CA ASP A 12 9.53 -5.00 35.17
C ASP A 12 11.06 -5.20 35.16
N ILE A 13 11.52 -6.39 35.54
CA ILE A 13 12.94 -6.74 35.47
C ILE A 13 13.39 -6.89 34.01
N MET A 14 12.53 -7.41 33.13
CA MET A 14 12.83 -7.60 31.72
C MET A 14 12.86 -6.28 30.95
N GLU A 15 11.92 -5.37 31.21
CA GLU A 15 11.88 -4.03 30.62
C GLU A 15 13.12 -3.21 30.98
N LYS A 16 13.64 -3.38 32.21
CA LYS A 16 14.88 -2.71 32.63
C LYS A 16 16.16 -3.32 32.05
N ARG A 17 16.10 -4.49 31.42
CA ARG A 17 17.28 -5.27 31.03
C ARG A 17 17.36 -5.63 29.54
N LEU A 18 16.26 -5.52 28.81
CA LEU A 18 16.20 -5.81 27.37
C LEU A 18 16.03 -4.51 26.58
N LEU A 19 16.56 -4.50 25.35
CA LEU A 19 16.23 -3.45 24.39
C LEU A 19 14.78 -3.64 23.91
N ASP A 20 14.08 -2.55 23.59
CA ASP A 20 12.66 -2.58 23.21
C ASP A 20 12.37 -3.61 22.11
N SER A 21 13.23 -3.70 21.09
CA SER A 21 13.08 -4.68 20.00
C SER A 21 13.15 -6.14 20.47
N GLU A 22 13.94 -6.44 21.51
CA GLU A 22 14.09 -7.77 22.08
C GLU A 22 12.95 -8.09 23.05
N LEU A 23 12.52 -7.10 23.84
CA LEU A 23 11.36 -7.21 24.71
C LEU A 23 10.09 -7.47 23.90
N PHE A 24 9.85 -6.68 22.83
CA PHE A 24 8.70 -6.87 21.95
C PHE A 24 8.73 -8.21 21.21
N SER A 25 9.91 -8.68 20.78
CA SER A 25 10.05 -10.01 20.15
C SER A 25 9.76 -11.14 21.14
N PHE A 26 10.23 -11.01 22.38
CA PHE A 26 9.97 -11.98 23.44
C PHE A 26 8.50 -12.02 23.84
N LEU A 27 7.87 -10.86 24.06
CA LEU A 27 6.45 -10.76 24.36
C LEU A 27 5.61 -11.33 23.22
N LYS A 28 5.93 -11.00 21.97
CA LYS A 28 5.26 -11.57 20.80
C LYS A 28 5.36 -13.10 20.77
N THR A 29 6.49 -13.68 21.16
CA THR A 29 6.71 -15.14 21.16
C THR A 29 5.99 -15.83 22.33
N VAL A 30 6.02 -15.25 23.53
CA VAL A 30 5.39 -15.82 24.74
C VAL A 30 3.86 -15.73 24.67
N TYR A 31 3.34 -14.62 24.13
CA TYR A 31 1.90 -14.31 24.18
C TYR A 31 1.14 -14.64 22.88
N THR A 32 1.79 -15.16 21.84
CA THR A 32 1.08 -15.77 20.67
C THR A 32 0.45 -17.13 20.95
N THR A 33 0.65 -17.70 22.15
CA THR A 33 0.25 -19.08 22.48
C THR A 33 -0.77 -19.21 23.62
N ASP A 34 -1.25 -18.12 24.23
CA ASP A 34 -2.12 -18.19 25.42
C ASP A 34 -3.46 -17.45 25.22
N GLU A 35 -4.58 -18.16 25.40
CA GLU A 35 -5.96 -17.63 25.27
C GLU A 35 -6.37 -16.71 26.44
N ARG A 36 -5.55 -16.61 27.51
CA ARG A 36 -5.83 -15.74 28.68
C ARG A 36 -5.45 -14.27 28.49
N LEU A 37 -5.10 -13.88 27.27
CA LEU A 37 -4.74 -12.52 26.86
C LEU A 37 -5.76 -11.47 27.36
N LEU A 38 -7.05 -11.77 27.27
CA LEU A 38 -8.13 -10.85 27.63
C LEU A 38 -8.21 -10.59 29.13
N GLU A 39 -8.02 -11.62 29.96
CA GLU A 39 -8.09 -11.48 31.42
C GLU A 39 -6.89 -10.71 31.98
N ILE A 40 -5.70 -10.90 31.40
CA ILE A 40 -4.46 -10.23 31.84
C ILE A 40 -4.45 -8.75 31.45
N ILE A 41 -4.97 -8.40 30.27
CA ILE A 41 -5.13 -7.01 29.82
C ILE A 41 -6.18 -6.27 30.66
N ASP A 42 -7.28 -6.94 30.99
CA ASP A 42 -8.33 -6.40 31.86
C ASP A 42 -7.81 -6.11 33.28
N ASP A 43 -7.00 -7.00 33.86
CA ASP A 43 -6.36 -6.79 35.18
C ASP A 43 -5.31 -5.66 35.17
N PHE A 44 -4.57 -5.50 34.07
CA PHE A 44 -3.62 -4.40 33.86
C PHE A 44 -4.33 -3.05 33.79
N ALA A 45 -5.42 -2.96 33.02
CA ALA A 45 -6.23 -1.75 32.88
C ALA A 45 -6.94 -1.36 34.20
N LYS A 46 -7.40 -2.35 34.97
CA LYS A 46 -8.00 -2.15 36.30
C LYS A 46 -7.00 -1.61 37.32
N ARG A 47 -5.74 -2.06 37.28
CA ARG A 47 -4.67 -1.54 38.16
C ARG A 47 -4.28 -0.10 37.83
N SER A 48 -4.22 0.29 36.56
CA SER A 48 -3.97 1.69 36.18
C SER A 48 -5.09 2.63 36.61
N ALA A 49 -6.35 2.17 36.59
CA ALA A 49 -7.50 2.96 37.03
C ALA A 49 -7.60 3.07 38.56
N SER A 50 -7.10 2.08 39.31
CA SER A 50 -7.14 2.08 40.79
C SER A 50 -6.16 3.06 41.46
N ALA A 51 -5.25 3.69 40.69
CA ALA A 51 -4.30 4.67 41.21
C ALA A 51 -4.89 6.08 41.43
N GLU A 52 -6.11 6.36 40.95
CA GLU A 52 -6.70 7.72 41.00
C GLU A 52 -8.02 7.87 41.77
N ALA A 53 -8.53 6.84 42.45
CA ALA A 53 -9.82 6.96 43.14
C ALA A 53 -9.83 6.34 44.55
N THR A 54 -9.37 7.12 45.54
CA THR A 54 -9.75 6.91 46.95
C THR A 54 -10.76 7.96 47.39
N GLY A 55 -12.01 7.56 47.65
CA GLY A 55 -12.95 8.38 48.43
C GLY A 55 -14.43 7.99 48.34
N GLY A 56 -14.93 7.28 49.37
CA GLY A 56 -16.28 7.47 49.92
C GLY A 56 -17.41 6.53 49.48
N GLN A 57 -17.87 5.68 50.41
CA GLN A 57 -19.07 4.81 50.31
C GLN A 57 -20.39 5.58 50.49
N SER A 58 -21.49 5.08 49.89
CA SER A 58 -22.70 4.57 50.59
C SER A 58 -23.82 4.19 49.59
N ILE A 59 -24.84 3.47 50.09
CA ILE A 59 -25.62 2.39 49.47
C ILE A 59 -27.03 2.84 49.08
N GLU A 60 -27.53 2.54 47.86
CA GLU A 60 -28.89 2.03 47.59
C GLU A 60 -29.06 1.60 46.10
N GLU A 61 -30.01 0.69 45.83
CA GLU A 61 -30.61 0.33 44.52
C GLU A 61 -30.16 -0.94 43.76
N THR A 62 -30.72 -2.09 44.18
CA THR A 62 -30.66 -3.41 43.52
C THR A 62 -31.56 -3.55 42.27
N ARG A 63 -31.76 -2.48 41.49
CA ARG A 63 -32.33 -2.57 40.12
C ARG A 63 -31.46 -1.85 39.07
N SER A 64 -30.39 -1.21 39.52
CA SER A 64 -29.43 -0.48 38.67
C SER A 64 -28.21 -1.33 38.30
N GLN A 65 -28.03 -2.52 38.89
CA GLN A 65 -26.85 -3.38 38.65
C GLN A 65 -26.86 -4.10 37.31
N GLU A 66 -27.99 -4.66 36.85
CA GLU A 66 -28.05 -5.30 35.50
C GLU A 66 -27.92 -4.27 34.36
N VAL A 67 -28.43 -3.04 34.57
CA VAL A 67 -28.27 -1.95 33.60
C VAL A 67 -26.85 -1.40 33.65
N ALA A 68 -26.24 -1.25 34.84
CA ALA A 68 -24.86 -0.80 34.98
C ALA A 68 -23.85 -1.83 34.47
N GLU A 69 -24.07 -3.13 34.66
CA GLU A 69 -23.22 -4.20 34.10
C GLU A 69 -23.34 -4.26 32.58
N HIS A 70 -24.55 -4.15 32.01
CA HIS A 70 -24.71 -4.06 30.55
C HIS A 70 -24.14 -2.77 29.96
N VAL A 71 -24.26 -1.64 30.66
CA VAL A 71 -23.64 -0.37 30.24
C VAL A 71 -22.12 -0.46 30.36
N HIS A 72 -21.59 -1.02 31.45
CA HIS A 72 -20.15 -1.18 31.67
C HIS A 72 -19.53 -2.16 30.67
N GLN A 73 -20.18 -3.30 30.41
CA GLN A 73 -19.76 -4.23 29.37
C GLN A 73 -19.81 -3.61 27.98
N ARG A 74 -20.86 -2.83 27.66
CA ARG A 74 -20.93 -2.09 26.38
C ARG A 74 -19.84 -1.04 26.27
N THR A 75 -19.62 -0.23 27.31
CA THR A 75 -18.55 0.77 27.31
C THR A 75 -17.17 0.13 27.23
N ASN A 76 -16.95 -1.02 27.89
CA ASN A 76 -15.68 -1.75 27.81
C ASN A 76 -15.48 -2.33 26.40
N LEU A 77 -16.50 -2.96 25.81
CA LEU A 77 -16.44 -3.43 24.41
C LEU A 77 -16.19 -2.28 23.42
N ASP A 78 -16.86 -1.14 23.62
CA ASP A 78 -16.71 0.03 22.75
C ASP A 78 -15.28 0.61 22.86
N THR A 79 -14.72 0.66 24.08
CA THR A 79 -13.36 1.12 24.35
C THR A 79 -12.31 0.13 23.84
N GLU A 80 -12.53 -1.17 23.97
CA GLU A 80 -11.67 -2.23 23.43
C GLU A 80 -11.64 -2.22 21.90
N ASN A 81 -12.81 -2.05 21.27
CA ASN A 81 -12.91 -1.93 19.82
C ASN A 81 -12.22 -0.65 19.31
N GLU A 82 -12.38 0.46 20.01
CA GLU A 82 -11.73 1.73 19.67
C GLU A 82 -10.20 1.63 19.80
N THR A 83 -9.71 1.02 20.88
CA THR A 83 -8.27 0.82 21.12
C THR A 83 -7.65 -0.12 20.07
N THR A 84 -8.35 -1.21 19.73
CA THR A 84 -7.91 -2.16 18.70
C THR A 84 -7.87 -1.50 17.32
N SER A 85 -8.91 -0.72 16.97
CA SER A 85 -8.96 0.05 15.73
C SER A 85 -7.82 1.08 15.64
N GLN A 86 -7.52 1.77 16.75
CA GLN A 86 -6.41 2.72 16.81
C GLN A 86 -5.05 2.03 16.59
N LEU A 87 -4.79 0.90 17.25
CA LEU A 87 -3.56 0.13 17.06
C LEU A 87 -3.41 -0.41 15.63
N GLN A 88 -4.49 -0.92 15.04
CA GLN A 88 -4.49 -1.35 13.63
C GLN A 88 -4.17 -0.19 12.68
N SER A 89 -4.72 1.00 12.94
CA SER A 89 -4.41 2.19 12.14
C SER A 89 -2.94 2.61 12.25
N GLN A 90 -2.35 2.56 13.46
CA GLN A 90 -0.96 2.91 13.71
C GLN A 90 0.01 1.91 13.05
N LEU A 91 -0.30 0.61 13.13
CA LEU A 91 0.46 -0.44 12.45
C LEU A 91 0.41 -0.25 10.92
N SER A 92 -0.77 0.01 10.37
CA SER A 92 -0.93 0.29 8.94
C SER A 92 -0.11 1.50 8.49
N ALA A 93 -0.14 2.59 9.27
CA ALA A 93 0.64 3.79 8.99
C ALA A 93 2.16 3.52 9.03
N TYR A 94 2.63 2.77 10.01
CA TYR A 94 4.05 2.40 10.12
C TYR A 94 4.52 1.54 8.92
N GLU A 95 3.71 0.58 8.49
CA GLU A 95 4.00 -0.26 7.32
C GLU A 95 3.97 0.52 6.00
N ILE A 96 3.07 1.50 5.87
CA ILE A 96 3.06 2.42 4.72
C ILE A 96 4.33 3.28 4.72
N GLY A 97 4.76 3.77 5.89
CA GLY A 97 6.00 4.55 6.03
C GLY A 97 7.23 3.81 5.48
N LYS A 98 7.41 2.53 5.85
CA LYS A 98 8.53 1.71 5.33
C LYS A 98 8.52 1.56 3.81
N GLN A 99 7.33 1.41 3.22
CA GLN A 99 7.18 1.31 1.77
C GLN A 99 7.50 2.64 1.07
N ALA A 100 7.05 3.76 1.66
CA ALA A 100 7.36 5.10 1.16
C ALA A 100 8.88 5.36 1.20
N ASP A 101 9.56 4.97 2.28
CA ASP A 101 11.02 5.06 2.40
C ASP A 101 11.73 4.23 1.31
N SER A 102 11.27 3.00 1.07
CA SER A 102 11.86 2.11 0.05
C SER A 102 11.75 2.71 -1.37
N LEU A 103 10.59 3.31 -1.69
CA LEU A 103 10.38 4.01 -2.96
C LEU A 103 11.20 5.30 -3.04
N ARG A 104 11.30 6.07 -1.95
CA ARG A 104 12.14 7.27 -1.87
C ARG A 104 13.59 6.92 -2.19
N GLU A 105 14.14 5.91 -1.54
CA GLU A 105 15.52 5.45 -1.78
C GLU A 105 15.72 5.02 -3.24
N LEU A 106 14.77 4.25 -3.78
CA LEU A 106 14.82 3.77 -5.16
C LEU A 106 14.84 4.93 -6.16
N PHE A 107 13.91 5.87 -6.08
CA PHE A 107 13.84 6.96 -7.06
C PHE A 107 14.94 8.02 -6.84
N THR A 108 15.46 8.15 -5.62
CA THR A 108 16.68 8.92 -5.36
C THR A 108 17.88 8.31 -6.09
N MET A 109 18.02 6.97 -6.08
CA MET A 109 19.07 6.27 -6.86
C MET A 109 18.96 6.54 -8.36
N PHE A 110 17.75 6.72 -8.89
CA PHE A 110 17.50 7.10 -10.28
C PHE A 110 17.63 8.62 -10.54
N GLY A 111 17.99 9.42 -9.54
CA GLY A 111 18.26 10.86 -9.67
C GLY A 111 17.03 11.76 -9.65
N TYR A 112 15.90 11.28 -9.12
CA TYR A 112 14.69 12.11 -9.00
C TYR A 112 14.74 13.02 -7.76
N GLU A 113 14.20 14.23 -7.91
CA GLU A 113 13.84 15.10 -6.78
C GLU A 113 12.57 14.54 -6.12
N ILE A 114 12.65 14.18 -4.83
CA ILE A 114 11.55 13.51 -4.12
C ILE A 114 10.79 14.51 -3.23
N GLY A 115 9.48 14.62 -3.44
CA GLY A 115 8.54 15.21 -2.49
C GLY A 115 7.79 14.12 -1.73
N LEU A 116 8.09 13.94 -0.44
CA LEU A 116 7.36 13.02 0.44
C LEU A 116 6.28 13.78 1.20
N HIS A 117 5.04 13.30 1.11
CA HIS A 117 3.87 13.92 1.74
C HIS A 117 3.03 12.85 2.43
N GLU A 118 2.81 13.02 3.73
CA GLU A 118 2.09 12.06 4.57
C GLU A 118 0.73 12.61 4.97
N ASN A 119 -0.24 11.69 5.14
CA ASN A 119 -1.57 11.96 5.73
C ASN A 119 -2.30 13.15 5.09
N LYS A 120 -2.35 13.18 3.76
CA LYS A 120 -3.01 14.24 2.99
C LYS A 120 -4.49 13.94 2.74
N THR A 121 -5.31 14.96 2.94
CA THR A 121 -6.71 14.98 2.50
C THR A 121 -6.79 15.02 0.97
N CYS A 122 -7.95 14.68 0.38
CA CYS A 122 -8.15 14.75 -1.07
C CYS A 122 -7.86 16.15 -1.63
N GLN A 123 -8.28 17.20 -0.92
CA GLN A 123 -8.03 18.59 -1.29
C GLN A 123 -6.53 18.92 -1.28
N GLU A 124 -5.80 18.49 -0.25
CA GLU A 124 -4.34 18.69 -0.18
C GLU A 124 -3.60 17.89 -1.25
N ILE A 125 -4.03 16.66 -1.56
CA ILE A 125 -3.48 15.88 -2.66
C ILE A 125 -3.63 16.66 -3.96
N MET A 126 -4.84 17.12 -4.28
CA MET A 126 -5.08 17.90 -5.50
C MET A 126 -4.27 19.20 -5.54
N HIS A 127 -4.14 19.90 -4.40
CA HIS A 127 -3.30 21.08 -4.29
C HIS A 127 -1.82 20.77 -4.58
N LEU A 128 -1.27 19.69 -4.02
CA LEU A 128 0.10 19.26 -4.29
C LEU A 128 0.32 18.92 -5.76
N LEU A 129 -0.61 18.19 -6.38
CA LEU A 129 -0.54 17.86 -7.81
C LEU A 129 -0.61 19.12 -8.69
N ASP A 130 -1.44 20.10 -8.30
CA ASP A 130 -1.56 21.40 -8.98
C ASP A 130 -0.25 22.21 -8.90
N GLU A 131 0.42 22.20 -7.75
CA GLU A 131 1.73 22.83 -7.56
C GLU A 131 2.81 22.13 -8.40
N VAL A 132 2.83 20.80 -8.45
CA VAL A 132 3.73 20.06 -9.35
C VAL A 132 3.42 20.37 -10.81
N ARG A 133 2.15 20.42 -11.22
CA ARG A 133 1.75 20.79 -12.59
C ARG A 133 2.30 22.15 -13.01
N LYS A 134 2.31 23.14 -12.09
CA LYS A 134 2.77 24.51 -12.36
C LYS A 134 4.29 24.63 -12.54
N LYS A 135 5.09 23.64 -12.13
CA LYS A 135 6.54 23.65 -12.33
C LYS A 135 6.91 23.58 -13.83
N ASP A 136 8.07 24.12 -14.21
CA ASP A 136 8.61 23.93 -15.57
C ASP A 136 9.33 22.59 -15.66
N HIS A 137 8.71 21.64 -16.36
CA HIS A 137 9.24 20.28 -16.52
C HIS A 137 10.15 20.11 -17.73
N LYS A 138 10.51 21.17 -18.47
CA LYS A 138 11.26 21.06 -19.75
C LYS A 138 12.56 20.27 -19.64
N ASP A 139 13.27 20.38 -18.53
CA ASP A 139 14.55 19.70 -18.30
C ASP A 139 14.40 18.33 -17.60
N ASN A 140 13.18 17.97 -17.16
CA ASN A 140 12.91 16.66 -16.58
C ASN A 140 12.71 15.58 -17.65
N GLY A 141 13.16 14.35 -17.36
CA GLY A 141 13.00 13.21 -18.27
C GLY A 141 11.63 12.52 -18.19
N ALA A 142 11.02 12.50 -16.99
CA ALA A 142 9.73 11.88 -16.71
C ALA A 142 9.14 12.45 -15.41
N LEU A 143 7.85 12.19 -15.18
CA LEU A 143 7.18 12.41 -13.89
C LEU A 143 6.84 11.04 -13.28
N ILE A 144 7.07 10.89 -11.97
CA ILE A 144 6.67 9.71 -11.22
C ILE A 144 5.84 10.16 -10.01
N VAL A 145 4.65 9.58 -9.86
CA VAL A 145 3.75 9.82 -8.73
C VAL A 145 3.45 8.49 -8.07
N CYS A 146 3.79 8.35 -6.79
CA CYS A 146 3.49 7.16 -5.99
C CYS A 146 2.45 7.51 -4.93
N ILE A 147 1.35 6.77 -4.88
CA ILE A 147 0.31 6.93 -3.87
C ILE A 147 0.11 5.59 -3.16
N LEU A 148 0.34 5.61 -1.84
CA LEU A 148 0.20 4.47 -0.95
C LEU A 148 -0.91 4.83 0.05
N SER A 149 -2.08 4.23 -0.11
CA SER A 149 -3.23 4.55 0.74
C SER A 149 -4.22 3.38 0.81
N HIS A 150 -5.29 3.57 1.58
CA HIS A 150 -6.53 2.87 1.33
C HIS A 150 -7.14 3.33 0.00
N GLY A 151 -8.02 2.50 -0.53
CA GLY A 151 -8.72 2.81 -1.76
C GLY A 151 -9.77 1.76 -2.06
N TYR A 152 -10.56 2.07 -3.08
CA TYR A 152 -11.56 1.18 -3.64
C TYR A 152 -11.44 1.21 -5.16
N LEU A 153 -12.50 0.83 -5.87
CA LEU A 153 -12.50 0.75 -7.32
C LEU A 153 -12.19 2.12 -7.96
N ASN A 154 -10.98 2.24 -8.52
CA ASN A 154 -10.43 3.43 -9.16
C ASN A 154 -10.42 4.70 -8.28
N THR A 155 -10.38 4.55 -6.95
CA THR A 155 -10.32 5.66 -6.00
C THR A 155 -9.19 5.52 -4.99
N VAL A 156 -8.62 6.66 -4.59
CA VAL A 156 -7.68 6.79 -3.48
C VAL A 156 -8.43 7.42 -2.32
N THR A 157 -8.37 6.83 -1.13
CA THR A 157 -8.95 7.43 0.08
C THR A 157 -7.94 8.39 0.69
N GLY A 158 -8.33 9.66 0.89
CA GLY A 158 -7.54 10.66 1.58
C GLY A 158 -7.67 10.58 3.10
N ALA A 159 -6.85 11.34 3.84
CA ALA A 159 -6.92 11.41 5.30
C ALA A 159 -8.25 11.98 5.84
N CYS A 160 -9.03 12.64 4.97
CA CYS A 160 -10.40 13.08 5.27
C CYS A 160 -11.45 11.95 5.21
N SER A 161 -11.04 10.70 4.93
CA SER A 161 -11.94 9.56 4.68
C SER A 161 -12.88 9.75 3.49
N GLU A 162 -12.55 10.69 2.59
CA GLU A 162 -13.19 10.85 1.29
C GLU A 162 -12.34 10.18 0.21
N ASP A 163 -12.97 9.87 -0.90
CA ASP A 163 -12.34 9.23 -2.05
C ASP A 163 -12.07 10.24 -3.17
N LEU A 164 -10.93 10.07 -3.84
CA LEU A 164 -10.50 10.84 -4.98
C LEU A 164 -10.32 9.92 -6.19
N GLY A 165 -10.92 10.26 -7.32
CA GLY A 165 -10.81 9.47 -8.54
C GLY A 165 -9.38 9.45 -9.10
N ILE A 166 -8.92 8.29 -9.57
CA ILE A 166 -7.60 8.17 -10.19
C ILE A 166 -7.49 9.02 -11.46
N ASP A 167 -8.59 9.15 -12.22
CA ASP A 167 -8.63 10.05 -13.37
C ASP A 167 -8.43 11.51 -12.96
N GLU A 168 -9.02 11.95 -11.84
CA GLU A 168 -8.83 13.30 -11.30
C GLU A 168 -7.38 13.58 -10.92
N ILE A 169 -6.70 12.59 -10.35
CA ILE A 169 -5.26 12.65 -10.00
C ILE A 169 -4.39 12.80 -11.26
N MET A 170 -4.81 12.20 -12.39
CA MET A 170 -4.03 12.21 -13.63
C MET A 170 -4.29 13.44 -14.52
N ILE A 171 -5.50 14.00 -14.48
CA ILE A 171 -5.92 15.15 -15.30
C ILE A 171 -4.90 16.31 -15.29
N PRO A 172 -4.33 16.73 -14.14
CA PRO A 172 -3.35 17.81 -14.10
C PRO A 172 -2.15 17.62 -15.04
N PHE A 173 -1.79 16.38 -15.37
CA PHE A 173 -0.59 16.05 -16.13
C PHE A 173 -0.85 15.62 -17.57
N ARG A 174 -2.09 15.75 -18.06
CA ARG A 174 -2.38 15.58 -19.49
C ARG A 174 -1.61 16.61 -20.31
N ALA A 175 -1.34 16.30 -21.57
CA ALA A 175 -0.55 17.17 -22.44
C ALA A 175 -1.18 18.57 -22.65
N ASP A 176 -2.50 18.68 -22.58
CA ASP A 176 -3.25 19.94 -22.65
C ASP A 176 -3.23 20.74 -21.32
N CYS A 177 -3.08 20.06 -20.18
CA CYS A 177 -3.03 20.68 -18.85
C CYS A 177 -1.59 20.98 -18.38
N CYS A 178 -0.60 20.20 -18.81
CA CYS A 178 0.82 20.37 -18.48
C CYS A 178 1.69 20.21 -19.75
N PRO A 179 1.77 21.24 -20.61
CA PRO A 179 2.51 21.14 -21.87
C PRO A 179 4.00 20.82 -21.73
N SER A 180 4.63 21.20 -20.62
CA SER A 180 6.05 20.91 -20.34
C SER A 180 6.34 19.41 -20.10
N LEU A 181 5.30 18.60 -19.84
CA LEU A 181 5.35 17.13 -19.75
C LEU A 181 4.82 16.42 -21.00
N SER A 182 4.45 17.14 -22.06
CA SER A 182 4.00 16.53 -23.31
C SER A 182 5.11 15.71 -23.96
N GLY A 183 4.81 14.48 -24.38
CA GLY A 183 5.79 13.56 -24.96
C GLY A 183 6.74 12.89 -23.95
N LYS A 184 6.56 13.13 -22.64
CA LYS A 184 7.41 12.58 -21.57
C LYS A 184 6.66 11.51 -20.77
N PRO A 185 7.31 10.42 -20.33
CA PRO A 185 6.66 9.41 -19.51
C PRO A 185 6.12 9.97 -18.20
N LYS A 186 4.89 9.56 -17.85
CA LYS A 186 4.18 9.90 -16.62
C LYS A 186 3.80 8.59 -15.92
N LEU A 187 4.64 8.14 -14.99
CA LEU A 187 4.46 6.90 -14.25
C LEU A 187 3.65 7.16 -12.97
N PHE A 188 2.50 6.52 -12.85
CA PHE A 188 1.68 6.53 -11.64
C PHE A 188 1.71 5.14 -11.01
N ILE A 189 2.10 5.06 -9.74
CA ILE A 189 2.14 3.85 -8.95
C ILE A 189 1.10 3.97 -7.84
N PHE A 190 0.14 3.05 -7.83
CA PHE A 190 -0.96 3.05 -6.87
C PHE A 190 -0.90 1.77 -6.03
N GLN A 191 -0.33 1.89 -4.82
CA GLN A 191 -0.44 0.87 -3.78
C GLN A 191 -1.71 1.12 -2.98
N ILE A 192 -2.81 0.65 -3.54
CA ILE A 192 -4.16 0.71 -2.97
C ILE A 192 -4.87 -0.61 -3.19
N CYS A 193 -5.87 -0.92 -2.37
CA CYS A 193 -6.87 -1.91 -2.73
C CYS A 193 -7.77 -1.35 -3.84
N GLN A 194 -8.29 -2.23 -4.69
CA GLN A 194 -9.26 -1.88 -5.74
C GLN A 194 -10.65 -2.47 -5.45
N GLY A 195 -10.80 -3.05 -4.26
CA GLY A 195 -12.00 -3.71 -3.76
C GLY A 195 -11.67 -4.61 -2.57
N GLN A 196 -12.66 -5.39 -2.13
CA GLN A 196 -12.55 -6.28 -0.97
C GLN A 196 -12.50 -7.76 -1.33
N ARG A 197 -12.59 -8.11 -2.62
CA ARG A 197 -12.60 -9.51 -3.06
C ARG A 197 -11.22 -10.12 -2.95
N THR A 198 -11.17 -11.40 -2.60
CA THR A 198 -9.98 -12.24 -2.75
C THR A 198 -9.94 -12.83 -4.15
N GLN A 199 -8.77 -12.83 -4.79
CA GLN A 199 -8.61 -13.47 -6.09
C GLN A 199 -8.72 -14.99 -5.94
N PRO A 200 -9.53 -15.69 -6.76
CA PRO A 200 -9.66 -17.13 -6.66
C PRO A 200 -8.35 -17.80 -7.06
N ILE A 201 -7.81 -18.64 -6.19
CA ILE A 201 -6.65 -19.49 -6.50
C ILE A 201 -7.19 -20.75 -7.18
N VAL A 202 -6.84 -20.93 -8.46
CA VAL A 202 -7.24 -22.10 -9.25
C VAL A 202 -6.04 -23.03 -9.40
N PHE A 203 -6.13 -24.21 -8.81
CA PHE A 203 -5.19 -25.31 -9.10
C PHE A 203 -5.66 -26.00 -10.37
N HIS A 204 -4.95 -25.80 -11.47
CA HIS A 204 -5.18 -26.64 -12.65
C HIS A 204 -4.70 -28.06 -12.31
N PRO A 205 -5.56 -29.08 -12.38
CA PRO A 205 -5.10 -30.45 -12.33
C PRO A 205 -4.29 -30.67 -13.61
N THR A 206 -2.98 -30.89 -13.45
CA THR A 206 -1.95 -31.24 -14.46
C THR A 206 -1.11 -30.10 -15.04
N ASN A 207 0.20 -30.36 -15.10
CA ASN A 207 1.21 -29.73 -15.97
C ASN A 207 0.96 -30.05 -17.46
N ALA A 208 -0.29 -30.07 -17.90
CA ALA A 208 -0.58 -30.24 -19.32
C ALA A 208 -0.17 -28.93 -20.02
N VAL A 209 0.86 -29.01 -20.85
CA VAL A 209 1.13 -27.98 -21.85
C VAL A 209 -0.13 -27.88 -22.71
N VAL A 210 -0.97 -26.89 -22.43
CA VAL A 210 -2.02 -26.50 -23.36
C VAL A 210 -1.28 -25.87 -24.53
N LYS A 211 -1.02 -26.67 -25.57
CA LYS A 211 -0.69 -26.10 -26.88
C LYS A 211 -1.89 -25.24 -27.24
N ALA A 212 -1.69 -23.93 -27.33
CA ALA A 212 -2.62 -23.08 -28.03
C ALA A 212 -2.63 -23.56 -29.49
N GLU A 213 -3.63 -24.36 -29.87
CA GLU A 213 -3.95 -24.58 -31.27
C GLU A 213 -4.54 -23.28 -31.80
N GLY A 214 -3.65 -22.39 -32.22
CA GLY A 214 -4.01 -21.17 -32.92
C GLY A 214 -4.35 -21.51 -34.36
N ASP A 215 -5.62 -21.83 -34.62
CA ASP A 215 -6.19 -21.70 -35.96
C ASP A 215 -6.33 -20.20 -36.28
N TYR A 216 -5.25 -19.59 -36.75
CA TYR A 216 -5.27 -18.25 -37.35
C TYR A 216 -4.97 -18.35 -38.84
N ASN A 217 -6.02 -18.61 -39.62
CA ASN A 217 -6.04 -18.23 -41.03
C ASN A 217 -6.36 -16.74 -41.12
N MET A 218 -5.34 -15.88 -41.05
CA MET A 218 -5.48 -14.48 -41.48
C MET A 218 -5.20 -14.38 -42.98
N THR A 219 -6.25 -14.13 -43.76
CA THR A 219 -6.14 -13.61 -45.13
C THR A 219 -5.49 -12.23 -45.08
N GLN A 220 -4.43 -12.03 -45.86
CA GLN A 220 -3.79 -10.74 -46.06
C GLN A 220 -4.68 -9.85 -46.92
N ASP A 221 -5.44 -8.96 -46.29
CA ASP A 221 -5.97 -7.79 -46.99
C ASP A 221 -4.87 -6.74 -47.08
N LYS A 222 -4.39 -6.51 -48.31
CA LYS A 222 -3.48 -5.42 -48.64
C LYS A 222 -4.25 -4.11 -48.57
N ALA A 223 -4.02 -3.32 -47.52
CA ALA A 223 -4.45 -1.93 -47.50
C ALA A 223 -3.46 -1.09 -48.34
N GLU A 224 -3.98 -0.42 -49.36
CA GLU A 224 -3.24 0.57 -50.15
C GLU A 224 -3.02 1.82 -49.30
N VAL A 225 -1.76 2.26 -49.18
CA VAL A 225 -1.38 3.50 -48.51
C VAL A 225 -1.36 4.61 -49.55
N THR A 226 -2.30 5.55 -49.44
CA THR A 226 -2.26 6.82 -50.17
C THR A 226 -1.47 7.84 -49.34
N ASP A 227 -0.39 8.36 -49.92
CA ASP A 227 0.40 9.48 -49.36
C ASP A 227 -0.51 10.68 -49.09
N SER A 228 -0.56 11.12 -47.83
CA SER A 228 -1.22 12.35 -47.40
C SER A 228 -0.19 13.32 -46.85
N PRO A 229 -0.34 14.64 -47.06
CA PRO A 229 0.73 15.61 -46.86
C PRO A 229 1.19 15.64 -45.40
N THR A 230 2.49 15.80 -45.20
CA THR A 230 3.16 15.93 -43.90
C THR A 230 2.45 16.93 -42.99
N LEU A 231 1.65 16.41 -42.04
CA LEU A 231 1.21 17.16 -40.88
C LEU A 231 2.45 17.60 -40.08
N PRO A 232 2.47 18.82 -39.51
CA PRO A 232 3.42 19.16 -38.45
C PRO A 232 3.38 18.06 -37.39
N ARG A 233 4.52 17.66 -36.79
CA ARG A 233 4.65 16.59 -35.77
C ARG A 233 3.29 16.28 -35.12
N GLY A 234 2.73 15.11 -35.48
CA GLY A 234 1.29 14.80 -35.40
C GLY A 234 0.60 15.09 -34.05
N PRO A 235 -0.74 15.10 -34.02
CA PRO A 235 -1.52 15.50 -32.85
C PRO A 235 -1.11 14.70 -31.60
N PHE A 236 -0.69 15.39 -30.53
CA PHE A 236 -0.47 14.77 -29.23
C PHE A 236 -1.83 14.45 -28.60
N LEU A 237 -2.06 13.18 -28.26
CA LEU A 237 -3.24 12.81 -27.49
C LEU A 237 -3.03 13.25 -26.04
N ALA A 238 -4.04 13.91 -25.45
CA ALA A 238 -3.94 14.48 -24.10
C ALA A 238 -3.52 13.43 -23.04
N GLU A 239 -3.95 12.18 -23.20
CA GLU A 239 -3.67 11.07 -22.29
C GLU A 239 -2.52 10.14 -22.75
N ALA A 240 -1.74 10.56 -23.75
CA ALA A 240 -0.56 9.82 -24.15
C ALA A 240 0.55 9.89 -23.09
N ASP A 241 1.43 8.88 -23.12
CA ASP A 241 2.64 8.77 -22.31
C ASP A 241 2.38 8.59 -20.81
N PHE A 242 1.18 8.14 -20.43
CA PHE A 242 0.90 7.62 -19.08
C PHE A 242 1.24 6.14 -18.97
N LEU A 243 1.84 5.76 -17.85
CA LEU A 243 1.98 4.38 -17.41
C LEU A 243 1.41 4.29 -16.00
N ILE A 244 0.38 3.48 -15.81
CA ILE A 244 -0.31 3.37 -14.52
C ILE A 244 -0.10 1.95 -14.02
N ALA A 245 0.43 1.79 -12.81
CA ALA A 245 0.69 0.50 -12.18
C ALA A 245 -0.09 0.41 -10.87
N PHE A 246 -1.10 -0.45 -10.83
CA PHE A 246 -1.90 -0.77 -9.66
C PHE A 246 -1.35 -2.00 -8.97
N ALA A 247 -1.33 -1.98 -7.64
CA ALA A 247 -0.90 -3.12 -6.85
C ALA A 247 -1.74 -4.38 -7.10
N THR A 248 -3.03 -4.23 -7.37
CA THR A 248 -3.98 -5.32 -7.59
C THR A 248 -4.97 -4.96 -8.67
N MET A 249 -5.56 -5.96 -9.32
CA MET A 249 -6.57 -5.76 -10.35
C MET A 249 -7.90 -5.23 -9.77
N ARG A 250 -8.69 -4.58 -10.62
CA ARG A 250 -10.03 -4.04 -10.30
C ARG A 250 -10.91 -5.00 -9.49
N GLY A 251 -11.43 -4.52 -8.36
CA GLY A 251 -12.37 -5.25 -7.50
C GLY A 251 -11.73 -6.10 -6.40
N TYR A 252 -10.41 -6.19 -6.34
CA TYR A 252 -9.71 -7.09 -5.42
C TYR A 252 -8.86 -6.35 -4.38
N ALA A 253 -8.59 -7.05 -3.28
CA ALA A 253 -7.71 -6.59 -2.22
C ALA A 253 -6.22 -6.68 -2.62
N SER A 254 -5.39 -5.94 -1.89
CA SER A 254 -3.93 -5.97 -1.97
C SER A 254 -3.36 -6.44 -0.62
N TYR A 255 -2.36 -7.31 -0.64
CA TYR A 255 -1.84 -8.03 0.53
C TYR A 255 -0.40 -7.64 0.86
N ARG A 256 0.00 -7.97 2.10
CA ARG A 256 1.32 -7.68 2.68
C ARG A 256 1.78 -8.82 3.58
N ASN A 257 3.07 -8.89 3.84
CA ASN A 257 3.71 -9.77 4.85
C ASN A 257 4.73 -8.97 5.68
N GLU A 258 5.56 -9.63 6.48
CA GLU A 258 6.59 -8.97 7.29
C GLU A 258 7.60 -8.10 6.50
N ASN A 259 7.74 -8.33 5.19
CA ASN A 259 8.65 -7.59 4.31
C ASN A 259 7.97 -6.41 3.59
N GLY A 260 6.67 -6.17 3.84
CA GLY A 260 5.89 -5.10 3.23
C GLY A 260 4.79 -5.60 2.29
N SER A 261 4.21 -4.69 1.51
CA SER A 261 3.21 -5.09 0.50
C SER A 261 3.86 -5.88 -0.62
N TYR A 262 3.15 -6.91 -1.10
CA TYR A 262 3.64 -7.79 -2.14
C TYR A 262 4.07 -7.01 -3.39
N PHE A 263 3.30 -6.00 -3.76
CA PHE A 263 3.59 -5.21 -4.94
C PHE A 263 4.78 -4.28 -4.76
N ILE A 264 4.84 -3.48 -3.68
CA ILE A 264 5.94 -2.51 -3.51
C ILE A 264 7.28 -3.22 -3.30
N GLN A 265 7.31 -4.32 -2.52
CA GLN A 265 8.55 -5.06 -2.34
C GLN A 265 9.09 -5.58 -3.70
N SER A 266 8.23 -6.18 -4.53
CA SER A 266 8.62 -6.75 -5.82
C SER A 266 9.00 -5.66 -6.81
N LEU A 267 8.25 -4.56 -6.83
CA LEU A 267 8.51 -3.40 -7.68
C LEU A 267 9.88 -2.79 -7.37
N VAL A 268 10.17 -2.52 -6.11
CA VAL A 268 11.44 -1.93 -5.67
C VAL A 268 12.60 -2.84 -6.01
N ASP A 269 12.49 -4.13 -5.69
CA ASP A 269 13.55 -5.11 -5.95
C ASP A 269 13.84 -5.27 -7.44
N LEU A 270 12.81 -5.39 -8.27
CA LEU A 270 12.96 -5.63 -9.70
C LEU A 270 13.40 -4.36 -10.43
N LEU A 271 12.88 -3.18 -10.09
CA LEU A 271 13.38 -1.93 -10.65
C LEU A 271 14.85 -1.74 -10.32
N ARG A 272 15.28 -2.00 -9.08
CA ARG A 272 16.70 -1.90 -8.69
C ARG A 272 17.60 -2.85 -9.48
N LYS A 273 17.14 -4.08 -9.72
CA LYS A 273 17.92 -5.13 -10.39
C LYS A 273 17.93 -5.01 -11.92
N ARG A 274 16.82 -4.60 -12.53
CA ARG A 274 16.56 -4.75 -13.97
C ARG A 274 16.59 -3.45 -14.76
N SER A 275 16.32 -2.30 -14.13
CA SER A 275 16.28 -1.01 -14.85
C SER A 275 17.56 -0.61 -15.59
N PRO A 276 18.78 -1.09 -15.23
CA PRO A 276 19.96 -0.87 -16.06
C PRO A 276 19.86 -1.41 -17.50
N SER A 277 19.07 -2.47 -17.73
CA SER A 277 19.01 -3.17 -19.03
C SER A 277 17.61 -3.32 -19.62
N GLU A 278 16.56 -3.11 -18.84
CA GLU A 278 15.17 -3.39 -19.23
C GLU A 278 14.28 -2.15 -19.10
N ASP A 279 13.27 -2.05 -19.98
CA ASP A 279 12.28 -0.98 -19.89
C ASP A 279 11.27 -1.25 -18.78
N VAL A 280 10.71 -0.19 -18.20
CA VAL A 280 9.82 -0.25 -17.02
C VAL A 280 8.60 -1.15 -17.27
N VAL A 281 8.07 -1.21 -18.50
CA VAL A 281 6.93 -2.09 -18.82
C VAL A 281 7.34 -3.56 -18.73
N SER A 282 8.49 -3.91 -19.30
CA SER A 282 9.05 -5.27 -19.17
C SER A 282 9.27 -5.65 -17.70
N ILE A 283 9.77 -4.71 -16.90
CA ILE A 283 9.96 -4.92 -15.45
C ILE A 283 8.61 -5.13 -14.74
N LEU A 284 7.57 -4.37 -15.08
CA LEU A 284 6.23 -4.56 -14.51
C LEU A 284 5.64 -5.94 -14.84
N VAL A 285 6.01 -6.54 -15.98
CA VAL A 285 5.65 -7.94 -16.27
C VAL A 285 6.35 -8.91 -15.32
N GLU A 286 7.64 -8.69 -15.01
CA GLU A 286 8.33 -9.48 -13.97
C GLU A 286 7.72 -9.26 -12.58
N VAL A 287 7.28 -8.02 -12.26
CA VAL A 287 6.57 -7.72 -11.01
C VAL A 287 5.26 -8.52 -10.93
N ASN A 288 4.50 -8.57 -12.03
CA ASN A 288 3.29 -9.39 -12.09
C ASN A 288 3.60 -10.87 -11.82
N HIS A 289 4.67 -11.39 -12.43
CA HIS A 289 5.10 -12.76 -12.20
C HIS A 289 5.46 -12.98 -10.72
N ASP A 290 6.36 -12.18 -10.14
CA ASP A 290 6.81 -12.35 -8.75
C ASP A 290 5.64 -12.26 -7.76
N VAL A 291 4.76 -11.26 -7.91
CA VAL A 291 3.60 -11.07 -7.03
C VAL A 291 2.62 -12.25 -7.16
N SER A 292 2.39 -12.77 -8.37
CA SER A 292 1.50 -13.91 -8.60
C SER A 292 1.97 -15.20 -7.92
N GLN A 293 3.27 -15.32 -7.63
CA GLN A 293 3.84 -16.49 -6.95
C GLN A 293 3.77 -16.36 -5.41
N LYS A 294 3.44 -15.17 -4.87
CA LYS A 294 3.29 -14.98 -3.42
C LYS A 294 1.93 -15.49 -2.97
N ILE A 295 1.94 -16.46 -2.07
CA ILE A 295 0.74 -17.00 -1.43
C ILE A 295 0.76 -16.63 0.05
N GLY A 296 -0.26 -15.89 0.48
CA GLY A 296 -0.49 -15.53 1.88
C GLY A 296 -1.61 -16.35 2.51
N LYS A 297 -1.88 -16.07 3.79
CA LYS A 297 -3.06 -16.52 4.53
C LYS A 297 -3.71 -15.36 5.26
N THR A 298 -5.03 -15.27 5.23
CA THR A 298 -5.78 -14.35 6.10
C THR A 298 -5.82 -14.87 7.54
N GLU A 299 -6.27 -14.03 8.48
CA GLU A 299 -6.54 -14.42 9.87
C GLU A 299 -7.55 -15.58 9.97
N GLU A 300 -8.52 -15.62 9.05
CA GLU A 300 -9.48 -16.72 8.89
C GLU A 300 -8.87 -18.00 8.29
N GLY A 301 -7.55 -18.02 8.03
CA GLY A 301 -6.83 -19.16 7.48
C GLY A 301 -7.03 -19.37 5.96
N ARG A 302 -7.68 -18.43 5.25
CA ARG A 302 -7.92 -18.54 3.81
C ARG A 302 -6.66 -18.17 3.04
N TYR A 303 -6.28 -19.00 2.06
CA TYR A 303 -5.19 -18.70 1.16
C TYR A 303 -5.55 -17.51 0.26
N VAL A 304 -4.60 -16.59 0.11
CA VAL A 304 -4.74 -15.39 -0.72
C VAL A 304 -3.58 -15.28 -1.70
N ALA A 305 -3.88 -14.82 -2.90
CA ALA A 305 -2.91 -14.49 -3.93
C ALA A 305 -3.36 -13.19 -4.62
N GLN A 306 -2.44 -12.59 -5.36
CA GLN A 306 -2.64 -11.28 -5.97
C GLN A 306 -1.95 -11.22 -7.33
N ILE A 307 -2.62 -10.58 -8.29
CA ILE A 307 -2.03 -10.11 -9.53
C ILE A 307 -2.15 -8.58 -9.59
N PRO A 308 -1.04 -7.84 -9.80
CA PRO A 308 -1.08 -6.41 -10.12
C PRO A 308 -1.67 -6.16 -11.52
N GLU A 309 -2.06 -4.92 -11.78
CA GLU A 309 -2.62 -4.48 -13.07
C GLU A 309 -1.87 -3.26 -13.57
N SER A 310 -1.57 -3.21 -14.87
CA SER A 310 -0.92 -2.04 -15.48
C SER A 310 -1.69 -1.56 -16.71
N ILE A 311 -1.86 -0.24 -16.81
CA ILE A 311 -2.44 0.42 -17.99
C ILE A 311 -1.32 1.18 -18.70
N ILE A 312 -1.05 0.77 -19.95
CA ILE A 312 0.08 1.29 -20.73
C ILE A 312 -0.47 2.20 -21.83
N ARG A 313 -0.14 3.49 -21.74
CA ARG A 313 -0.40 4.51 -22.77
C ARG A 313 0.90 5.14 -23.28
N LEU A 314 2.04 4.52 -22.96
CA LEU A 314 3.35 4.93 -23.44
C LEU A 314 3.47 4.75 -24.95
N THR A 315 4.05 5.75 -25.63
CA THR A 315 4.34 5.68 -27.07
C THR A 315 5.77 5.26 -27.38
N LYS A 316 6.62 5.12 -26.36
CA LYS A 316 8.03 4.72 -26.43
C LYS A 316 8.41 3.88 -25.22
N LYS A 317 9.49 3.11 -25.34
CA LYS A 317 10.09 2.43 -24.19
C LYS A 317 10.57 3.46 -23.16
N PHE A 318 10.28 3.21 -21.90
CA PHE A 318 10.69 4.04 -20.78
C PHE A 318 11.74 3.28 -19.96
N PHE A 319 12.93 3.85 -19.81
CA PHE A 319 14.03 3.27 -19.04
C PHE A 319 14.36 4.16 -17.84
N LEU A 320 14.68 3.54 -16.71
CA LEU A 320 15.16 4.20 -15.50
C LEU A 320 16.64 3.85 -15.30
N HIS A 321 17.53 4.74 -15.69
CA HIS A 321 18.96 4.50 -15.49
C HIS A 321 19.37 5.03 -14.11
N PRO A 322 20.03 4.21 -13.28
CA PRO A 322 20.64 4.70 -12.04
C PRO A 322 21.55 5.87 -12.36
N MET A 323 21.60 6.86 -11.48
CA MET A 323 22.65 7.86 -11.52
C MET A 323 23.98 7.12 -11.49
N ASN A 324 24.75 7.22 -12.57
CA ASN A 324 26.13 6.76 -12.55
C ASN A 324 26.79 7.43 -11.35
N SER A 325 27.29 6.66 -10.40
CA SER A 325 28.29 7.16 -9.46
C SER A 325 29.52 7.55 -10.28
N LYS A 326 29.54 8.79 -10.76
CA LYS A 326 30.70 9.45 -11.37
C LYS A 326 30.70 10.86 -10.77
N ALA A 327 31.77 11.36 -10.19
CA ALA A 327 33.18 11.12 -10.53
C ALA A 327 33.99 10.57 -9.36
#